data_AF-A0A194PQ18-F1
#
_entry.id   AF-A0A194PQ18-F1
#
_cell.length_a   1.000
_cell.length_b   1.000
_cell.length_c   1.000
_cell.angle_alpha   90.00
_cell.angle_beta   90.00
_cell.angle_gamma   90.00
#
_symmetry.space_group_name_H-M   'P 1'
#
loop_
_entity.id
_entity.type
_entity.pdbx_description
1 polymer ?
#
loop_
_entity_poly.entity_id
_entity_poly.type
_entity_poly.pdbx_seq_one_letter_code
_entity_poly.pdbx_strand_id
1 'polypeptide(L)'
;MKSVVRRIGQQLFAALSGKGLAMLVNHGIADDKLKAVYADLDNLCALPEGCRAQYLRNPVSNHGYVRPGMEQFDTTKQITFKV
;
A
#
# COMPACT_ATOMS: atom_id res chain seq x y z
N MET A 1 9.93 16.94 25.02
CA MET A 1 9.14 16.07 24.11
C MET A 1 8.35 16.82 23.02
N LYS A 2 7.70 17.96 23.31
CA LYS A 2 6.89 18.70 22.30
C LYS A 2 7.66 19.18 21.03
N SER A 3 8.99 19.29 21.08
CA SER A 3 9.80 19.81 19.97
C SER A 3 10.07 18.80 18.86
N VAL A 4 10.31 17.52 19.20
CA VAL A 4 10.66 16.48 18.20
C VAL A 4 9.45 16.13 17.36
N VAL A 5 8.28 15.93 17.98
CA VAL A 5 7.02 15.66 17.27
C VAL A 5 6.67 16.82 16.34
N ARG A 6 6.81 18.07 16.80
CA ARG A 6 6.59 19.26 15.96
C ARG A 6 7.53 19.30 14.76
N ARG A 7 8.82 19.00 14.97
CA ARG A 7 9.81 18.95 13.88
C ARG A 7 9.48 17.86 12.86
N ILE A 8 9.14 16.65 13.31
CA ILE A 8 8.74 15.54 12.43
C ILE A 8 7.48 15.91 11.65
N GLY A 9 6.50 16.53 12.32
CA GLY A 9 5.28 17.02 11.66
C GLY A 9 5.57 18.05 10.57
N GLN A 10 6.50 18.98 10.81
CA GLN A 10 6.93 19.95 9.79
C GLN A 10 7.64 19.29 8.60
N GLN A 11 8.50 18.30 8.86
CA GLN A 11 9.17 17.53 7.80
C GLN A 11 8.16 16.74 6.95
N LEU A 12 7.18 16.11 7.61
CA LEU A 12 6.12 15.37 6.93
C LEU A 12 5.24 16.31 6.09
N PHE A 13 4.86 17.46 6.64
CA PHE A 13 4.11 18.49 5.91
C PHE A 13 4.87 18.96 4.67
N ALA A 14 6.15 19.33 4.82
CA ALA A 14 6.95 19.79 3.69
C ALA A 14 7.11 18.72 2.60
N ALA A 15 7.32 17.46 2.98
CA ALA A 15 7.46 16.35 2.03
C ALA A 15 6.15 16.06 1.28
N LEU A 16 5.02 15.97 2.01
CA LEU A 16 3.71 15.69 1.40
C LEU A 16 3.19 16.88 0.58
N SER A 17 3.34 18.11 1.05
CA SER A 17 2.91 19.30 0.30
C SER A 17 3.82 19.64 -0.87
N GLY A 18 5.12 19.34 -0.78
CA GLY A 18 6.07 19.66 -1.85
C GLY A 18 6.22 18.56 -2.90
N LYS A 19 6.18 17.28 -2.50
CA LYS A 19 6.44 16.13 -3.39
C LYS A 19 5.29 15.13 -3.47
N GLY A 20 4.28 15.22 -2.60
CA GLY A 20 3.20 14.24 -2.51
C GLY A 20 3.57 12.90 -1.86
N LEU A 21 4.81 12.75 -1.36
CA LEU A 21 5.34 11.51 -0.81
C LEU A 21 6.32 11.79 0.35
N ALA A 22 6.36 10.91 1.34
CA ALA A 22 7.38 10.87 2.38
C ALA A 22 7.85 9.43 2.63
N MET A 23 9.16 9.23 2.78
CA MET A 23 9.74 7.96 3.21
C MET A 23 9.89 7.97 4.73
N LEU A 24 9.21 7.05 5.41
CA LEU A 24 9.35 6.88 6.85
C LEU A 24 10.41 5.81 7.13
N VAL A 25 11.44 6.22 7.87
CA VAL A 25 12.50 5.33 8.37
C VAL A 25 12.35 5.16 9.87
N ASN A 26 12.96 4.11 10.44
CA ASN A 26 12.85 3.78 11.87
C ASN A 26 11.38 3.65 12.33
N HIS A 27 10.53 3.07 11.48
CA HIS A 27 9.10 2.89 11.73
C HIS A 27 8.78 1.85 12.82
N GLY A 28 9.80 1.17 13.38
CA GLY A 28 9.64 0.20 14.48
C GLY A 28 9.09 -1.16 14.08
N ILE A 29 8.93 -1.42 12.77
CA ILE A 29 8.59 -2.76 12.25
C ILE A 29 9.90 -3.50 12.04
N ALA A 30 10.02 -4.69 12.61
CA ALA A 30 11.21 -5.51 12.47
C ALA A 30 11.40 -5.98 11.03
N ASP A 31 12.63 -5.91 10.52
CA ASP A 31 12.97 -6.28 9.15
C ASP A 31 12.57 -7.72 8.80
N ASP A 32 12.70 -8.65 9.75
CA ASP A 32 12.35 -10.04 9.50
C ASP A 32 10.83 -10.25 9.31
N LYS A 33 10.00 -9.39 9.90
CA LYS A 33 8.55 -9.38 9.61
C LYS A 33 8.28 -8.91 8.19
N LEU A 34 8.99 -7.88 7.72
CA LEU A 34 8.84 -7.42 6.34
C LEU A 34 9.28 -8.51 5.35
N LYS A 35 10.44 -9.13 5.58
CA LYS A 35 10.94 -10.23 4.74
C LYS A 35 9.98 -11.42 4.69
N ALA A 36 9.44 -11.83 5.85
CA ALA A 36 8.49 -12.93 5.91
C ALA A 36 7.22 -12.62 5.09
N VAL A 37 6.66 -11.42 5.22
CA VAL A 37 5.46 -11.03 4.45
C VAL A 37 5.73 -10.99 2.95
N TYR A 38 6.90 -10.51 2.52
CA TYR A 38 7.26 -10.54 1.10
C TYR A 38 7.45 -11.97 0.59
N ALA A 39 8.06 -12.87 1.38
CA ALA A 39 8.18 -14.28 1.03
C ALA A 39 6.81 -14.96 0.91
N ASP A 40 5.87 -14.66 1.82
CA ASP A 40 4.50 -15.17 1.75
C ASP A 40 3.76 -14.64 0.51
N LEU A 41 3.98 -13.38 0.13
CA LEU A 41 3.44 -12.79 -1.09
C LEU A 41 4.01 -13.48 -2.35
N ASP A 42 5.31 -13.76 -2.39
CA ASP A 42 5.94 -14.47 -3.49
C ASP A 42 5.38 -15.90 -3.63
N ASN A 43 5.23 -16.61 -2.51
CA ASN A 43 4.61 -17.93 -2.46
C ASN A 43 3.17 -17.90 -2.99
N LEU A 44 2.38 -16.90 -2.60
CA LEU A 44 1.02 -16.70 -3.12
C LEU A 44 1.02 -16.48 -4.63
N CYS A 45 1.92 -15.62 -5.14
CA CYS A 45 2.04 -15.32 -6.56
C CYS A 45 2.46 -16.55 -7.39
N ALA A 46 3.26 -17.45 -6.82
CA ALA A 46 3.72 -18.68 -7.45
C ALA A 46 2.65 -19.78 -7.52
N LEU A 47 1.52 -19.64 -6.80
CA LEU A 47 0.44 -20.63 -6.85
C LEU A 47 -0.18 -20.73 -8.27
N PRO A 48 -0.62 -21.94 -8.68
CA PRO A 48 -1.39 -22.10 -9.91
C PRO A 48 -2.63 -21.21 -9.94
N GLU A 49 -3.05 -20.80 -11.14
CA GLU A 49 -4.20 -19.88 -11.29
C GLU A 49 -5.48 -20.44 -10.65
N GLY A 50 -5.75 -21.75 -10.81
CA GLY A 50 -6.90 -22.42 -10.20
C GLY A 50 -6.92 -22.36 -8.67
N CYS A 51 -5.75 -22.31 -8.02
CA CYS A 51 -5.64 -22.13 -6.57
C CYS A 51 -5.88 -20.67 -6.16
N ARG A 52 -5.29 -19.71 -6.88
CA ARG A 52 -5.50 -18.27 -6.62
C ARG A 52 -6.95 -17.82 -6.85
N ALA A 53 -7.64 -18.46 -7.79
CA ALA A 53 -9.05 -18.19 -8.09
C ALA A 53 -10.01 -18.51 -6.92
N GLN A 54 -9.59 -19.31 -5.93
CA GLN A 54 -10.38 -19.56 -4.73
C GLN A 54 -10.42 -18.36 -3.78
N TYR A 55 -9.49 -17.42 -3.94
CA TYR A 55 -9.34 -16.25 -3.07
C TYR A 55 -9.81 -14.96 -3.74
N LEU A 56 -10.64 -15.03 -4.79
CA LEU A 56 -11.08 -13.85 -5.54
C LEU A 56 -11.69 -12.77 -4.64
N ARG A 57 -11.44 -11.51 -5.02
CA ARG A 57 -11.92 -10.34 -4.29
C ARG A 57 -13.43 -10.38 -4.09
N ASN A 58 -13.86 -10.30 -2.83
CA ASN A 58 -15.24 -10.04 -2.47
C ASN A 58 -15.57 -8.55 -2.71
N PRO A 59 -16.55 -8.21 -3.56
CA PRO A 59 -16.87 -6.83 -3.91
C PRO A 59 -17.46 -6.03 -2.74
N VAL A 60 -18.02 -6.69 -1.72
CA VAL A 60 -18.61 -6.02 -0.54
C VAL A 60 -17.54 -5.62 0.47
N SER A 61 -16.56 -6.49 0.73
CA SER A 61 -15.49 -6.21 1.70
C SER A 61 -14.21 -5.65 1.07
N ASN A 62 -14.10 -5.67 -0.27
CA ASN A 62 -12.89 -5.32 -1.02
C ASN A 62 -11.66 -6.16 -0.62
N HIS A 63 -11.86 -7.35 -0.05
CA HIS A 63 -10.79 -8.27 0.36
C HIS A 63 -10.65 -9.43 -0.63
N GLY A 64 -9.42 -9.83 -0.92
CA GLY A 64 -9.09 -10.99 -1.75
C GLY A 64 -8.24 -10.64 -2.97
N TYR A 65 -7.90 -11.67 -3.74
CA TYR A 65 -7.10 -11.61 -4.95
C TYR A 65 -7.85 -10.95 -6.12
N VAL A 66 -7.22 -9.97 -6.74
CA VAL A 66 -7.65 -9.38 -8.00
C VAL A 66 -6.77 -9.94 -9.09
N ARG A 67 -7.38 -10.50 -10.14
CA ARG A 67 -6.64 -10.97 -11.30
C ARG A 67 -6.07 -9.77 -12.07
N PRO A 68 -4.85 -9.89 -12.63
CA PRO A 68 -4.33 -8.88 -13.54
C PRO A 68 -5.32 -8.59 -14.67
N GLY A 69 -5.53 -7.31 -14.99
CA GLY A 69 -6.49 -6.86 -16.02
C GLY A 69 -7.93 -6.71 -15.53
N MET A 70 -8.23 -7.08 -14.28
CA MET A 70 -9.54 -6.90 -13.64
C MET A 70 -9.54 -5.71 -12.66
N GLU A 71 -8.52 -4.86 -12.71
CA GLU A 71 -8.44 -3.64 -11.92
C GLU A 71 -9.59 -2.70 -12.33
N GLN A 72 -10.56 -2.53 -11.44
CA GLN A 72 -11.62 -1.56 -11.63
C GLN A 72 -11.12 -0.21 -11.15
N PHE A 73 -10.64 0.61 -12.09
CA PHE A 73 -10.49 2.03 -11.85
C PHE A 73 -11.89 2.65 -11.80
N ASP A 74 -12.17 3.38 -10.74
CA ASP A 74 -13.40 4.16 -10.64
C ASP A 74 -13.35 5.27 -11.71
N THR A 75 -13.99 5.03 -12.86
CA THR A 75 -14.05 5.98 -13.97
C THR A 75 -14.87 7.23 -13.64
N THR A 76 -15.60 7.23 -12.51
CA THR A 76 -16.35 8.40 -12.03
C THR A 76 -15.50 9.32 -11.15
N LYS A 77 -14.38 8.83 -10.63
CA LYS A 77 -13.37 9.67 -9.97
C LYS A 77 -12.49 10.30 -11.02
N GLN A 78 -12.89 11.48 -11.50
CA GLN A 78 -11.95 12.40 -12.13
C GLN A 78 -10.87 12.75 -11.09
N ILE A 79 -9.72 12.08 -11.17
CA ILE A 79 -8.55 12.49 -10.41
C ILE A 79 -7.99 13.73 -11.10
N THR A 80 -8.54 14.90 -10.75
CA THR A 80 -7.94 16.17 -11.13
C THR A 80 -6.69 16.37 -10.27
N PHE A 81 -5.54 15.98 -10.79
CA PHE A 81 -4.28 16.49 -10.26
C PHE A 81 -4.22 17.98 -10.58
N LYS A 82 -4.60 18.83 -9.62
CA LYS A 82 -4.28 20.26 -9.68
C LYS A 82 -2.81 20.39 -9.33
N VAL A 83 -1.99 20.58 -10.37
CA VAL A 83 -0.61 21.08 -10.26
C VAL A 83 -0.64 22.55 -9.86
#